data_AF-A0A1R4J5M6-F1
#
_entry.id   AF-A0A1R4J5M6-F1
#
_cell.length_a   1.000
_cell.length_b   1.000
_cell.length_c   1.000
_cell.angle_alpha   90.00
_cell.angle_beta   90.00
_cell.angle_gamma   90.00
#
_symmetry.space_group_name_H-M   'P 1'
#
loop_
_entity.id
_entity.type
_entity.pdbx_description
1 polymer ?
#
loop_
_entity_poly.entity_id
_entity_poly.type
_entity_poly.pdbx_seq_one_letter_code
_entity_poly.pdbx_strand_id
1 'polypeptide(L)'
;MEIPEDVLREAIANAVVHREYADLFQGEPVTVDVYPDRVEIASPGGLWGGKTKDNLDDGRSMCRNRVLMQMLQHVPHHEAAGFTVEGQGGGVRMMMNQMTAHALEGPEFTVHPDQVVVTLRRHGVEIPALRQWLQSLSSETLTEQEEAILLIARRNGGVTVPGLRQSLGADSDVLRMVLDGLASKGLMRETGTDSYALWAEEQGLTDAERAVVDALASGHAQELSVHDIARATGRAVTSLRPVLRGLVERGVVVATAPPTSRNRRYVLPDG
;
A
#
# COMPACT_ATOMS: atom_id res chain seq x y z
N MET A 1 -6.08 10.31 2.55
CA MET A 1 -7.56 10.25 2.60
C MET A 1 -7.92 8.90 3.24
N GLU A 2 -8.56 8.92 4.40
CA GLU A 2 -8.78 7.75 5.29
C GLU A 2 -10.14 7.05 4.99
N ILE A 3 -10.38 5.86 5.54
CA ILE A 3 -11.72 5.22 5.50
C ILE A 3 -12.72 6.20 6.16
N PRO A 4 -13.88 6.50 5.54
CA PRO A 4 -14.83 7.43 6.12
C PRO A 4 -15.24 7.02 7.54
N GLU A 5 -15.24 7.97 8.48
CA GLU A 5 -15.59 7.73 9.88
C GLU A 5 -16.97 7.08 10.02
N ASP A 6 -17.92 7.49 9.18
CA ASP A 6 -19.27 6.92 9.14
C ASP A 6 -19.28 5.43 8.80
N VAL A 7 -18.38 4.99 7.91
CA VAL A 7 -18.24 3.58 7.54
C VAL A 7 -17.66 2.77 8.70
N LEU A 8 -16.61 3.29 9.36
CA LEU A 8 -16.00 2.63 10.51
C LEU A 8 -16.98 2.49 11.67
N ARG A 9 -17.70 3.56 11.98
CA ARG A 9 -18.70 3.58 13.05
C ARG A 9 -19.80 2.56 12.79
N GLU A 10 -20.34 2.54 11.58
CA GLU A 10 -21.39 1.59 11.20
C GLU A 10 -20.89 0.14 11.26
N ALA A 11 -19.68 -0.14 10.79
CA ALA A 11 -19.08 -1.46 10.86
C ALA A 11 -18.90 -1.95 12.31
N ILE A 12 -18.40 -1.08 13.20
CA ILE A 12 -18.24 -1.37 14.62
C ILE A 12 -19.60 -1.55 15.31
N ALA A 13 -20.56 -0.67 15.03
CA ALA A 13 -21.91 -0.77 15.55
C ALA A 13 -22.55 -2.11 15.15
N ASN A 14 -22.46 -2.49 13.88
CA ASN A 14 -22.96 -3.78 13.39
C ASN A 14 -22.28 -4.97 14.07
N ALA A 15 -20.96 -4.92 14.26
CA ALA A 15 -20.23 -5.96 14.97
C ALA A 15 -20.71 -6.13 16.42
N VAL A 16 -21.01 -5.03 17.12
CA VAL A 16 -21.51 -5.07 18.50
C VAL A 16 -22.98 -5.53 18.55
N VAL A 17 -23.84 -4.99 17.68
CA VAL A 17 -25.27 -5.34 17.63
C VAL A 17 -25.47 -6.83 17.32
N HIS A 18 -24.67 -7.36 16.40
CA HIS A 18 -24.85 -8.71 15.86
C HIS A 18 -23.97 -9.77 16.53
N ARG A 19 -23.10 -9.38 17.47
CA ARG A 19 -22.29 -10.29 18.28
C ARG A 19 -23.15 -11.35 18.97
N GLU A 20 -22.61 -12.57 19.05
CA GLU A 20 -23.16 -13.64 19.86
C GLU A 20 -22.81 -13.45 21.34
N TYR A 21 -23.85 -13.44 22.19
CA TYR A 21 -23.74 -13.21 23.63
C TYR A 21 -24.03 -14.47 24.46
N ALA A 22 -24.30 -15.62 23.81
CA ALA A 22 -24.44 -16.90 24.49
C ALA A 22 -23.18 -17.29 25.27
N ASP A 23 -23.38 -18.12 26.31
CA ASP A 23 -22.31 -18.53 27.25
C ASP A 23 -21.08 -19.12 26.56
N LEU A 24 -21.27 -19.82 25.43
CA LEU A 24 -20.18 -20.42 24.64
C LEU A 24 -19.23 -19.40 24.02
N PHE A 25 -19.65 -18.15 23.85
CA PHE A 25 -18.86 -17.05 23.28
C PHE A 25 -18.49 -16.00 24.34
N GLN A 26 -18.67 -16.32 25.63
CA GLN A 26 -18.22 -15.44 26.71
C GLN A 26 -16.69 -15.36 26.70
N GLY A 27 -16.17 -14.13 26.78
CA GLY A 27 -14.74 -13.86 26.73
C GLY A 27 -14.19 -13.54 25.33
N GLU A 28 -14.99 -13.70 24.26
CA GLU A 28 -14.59 -13.31 22.91
C GLU A 28 -15.08 -11.89 22.58
N PRO A 29 -14.23 -10.86 22.56
CA PRO A 29 -14.66 -9.50 22.26
C PRO A 29 -14.92 -9.30 20.76
N VAL A 30 -15.62 -8.21 20.41
CA VAL A 30 -15.45 -7.63 19.08
C VAL A 30 -14.01 -7.12 19.00
N THR A 31 -13.29 -7.52 17.96
CA THR A 31 -11.91 -7.08 17.71
C THR A 31 -11.89 -6.10 16.55
N VAL A 32 -11.00 -5.11 16.65
CA VAL A 32 -10.76 -4.11 15.60
C VAL A 32 -9.26 -4.12 15.35
N ASP A 33 -8.86 -4.81 14.29
CA ASP A 33 -7.48 -4.95 13.89
C ASP A 33 -7.20 -3.94 12.78
N VAL A 34 -6.40 -2.93 13.11
CA VAL A 34 -6.01 -1.88 12.17
C VAL A 34 -4.74 -2.31 11.47
N TYR A 35 -4.88 -2.67 10.21
CA TYR A 35 -3.76 -2.91 9.32
C TYR A 35 -3.43 -1.65 8.53
N PRO A 36 -2.24 -1.61 7.94
CA PRO A 36 -1.86 -0.52 7.06
C PRO A 36 -2.74 -0.31 5.83
N ASP A 37 -3.16 -1.40 5.19
CA ASP A 37 -3.89 -1.42 3.94
C ASP A 37 -5.40 -1.59 4.15
N ARG A 38 -5.83 -1.91 5.37
CA ARG A 38 -7.23 -2.20 5.70
C ARG A 38 -7.51 -2.11 7.20
N VAL A 39 -8.78 -2.03 7.56
CA VAL A 39 -9.26 -2.27 8.92
C VAL A 39 -10.12 -3.52 8.89
N GLU A 40 -9.85 -4.46 9.79
CA GLU A 40 -10.65 -5.66 10.00
C GLU A 40 -11.43 -5.52 11.31
N ILE A 41 -12.74 -5.75 11.25
CA ILE A 41 -13.62 -5.74 12.41
C ILE A 41 -14.26 -7.11 12.50
N ALA A 42 -13.91 -7.87 13.54
CA ALA A 42 -14.41 -9.23 13.73
C ALA A 42 -15.35 -9.31 14.94
N SER A 43 -16.49 -9.97 14.73
CA SER A 43 -17.50 -10.21 15.75
C SER A 43 -17.74 -11.71 15.93
N PRO A 44 -17.82 -12.19 17.19
CA PRO A 44 -18.18 -13.59 17.47
C PRO A 44 -19.60 -13.92 17.03
N GLY A 45 -19.79 -15.15 16.57
CA GLY A 45 -21.04 -15.68 16.01
C GLY A 45 -21.13 -15.54 14.49
N GLY A 46 -21.85 -16.45 13.84
CA GLY A 46 -22.15 -16.38 12.42
C GLY A 46 -23.35 -15.49 12.08
N LEU A 47 -23.82 -15.54 10.83
CA LEU A 47 -25.05 -14.85 10.42
C LEU A 47 -26.31 -15.44 11.08
N TRP A 48 -27.37 -14.63 11.21
CA TRP A 48 -28.62 -15.00 11.88
C TRP A 48 -29.85 -14.72 11.02
N GLY A 49 -30.94 -15.45 11.28
CA GLY A 49 -32.27 -15.09 10.76
C GLY A 49 -32.40 -15.20 9.24
N GLY A 50 -31.70 -16.15 8.62
CA GLY A 50 -31.71 -16.35 7.16
C GLY A 50 -30.79 -15.41 6.38
N LYS A 51 -29.96 -14.63 7.08
CA LYS A 51 -28.91 -13.82 6.44
C LYS A 51 -27.79 -14.69 5.89
N THR A 52 -27.36 -14.34 4.69
CA THR A 52 -26.26 -14.95 3.93
C THR A 52 -25.40 -13.82 3.37
N LYS A 53 -24.18 -14.13 2.93
CA LYS A 53 -23.28 -13.13 2.31
C LYS A 53 -23.97 -12.38 1.16
N ASP A 54 -24.83 -13.06 0.42
CA ASP A 54 -25.49 -12.53 -0.79
C ASP A 54 -26.72 -11.64 -0.50
N ASN A 55 -27.17 -11.55 0.75
CA ASN A 55 -28.38 -10.79 1.12
C ASN A 55 -28.16 -9.80 2.28
N LEU A 56 -26.90 -9.47 2.58
CA LEU A 56 -26.55 -8.52 3.64
C LEU A 56 -27.04 -7.09 3.36
N ASP A 57 -27.25 -6.74 2.10
CA ASP A 57 -27.64 -5.40 1.63
C ASP A 57 -29.13 -5.28 1.22
N ASP A 58 -29.94 -6.32 1.46
CA ASP A 58 -31.35 -6.41 1.03
C ASP A 58 -32.32 -5.41 1.72
N GLY A 59 -31.79 -4.53 2.59
CA GLY A 59 -32.57 -3.56 3.35
C GLY A 59 -33.40 -4.18 4.49
N ARG A 60 -33.04 -5.37 4.98
CA ARG A 60 -33.67 -6.00 6.15
C ARG A 60 -32.62 -6.29 7.21
N SER A 61 -32.75 -5.68 8.38
CA SER A 61 -31.90 -6.03 9.52
C SER A 61 -32.53 -7.15 10.35
N MET A 62 -31.80 -8.26 10.50
CA MET A 62 -32.18 -9.38 11.35
C MET A 62 -31.21 -9.45 12.53
N CYS A 63 -31.67 -8.99 13.69
CA CYS A 63 -30.86 -8.99 14.90
C CYS A 63 -31.30 -10.09 15.86
N ARG A 64 -30.32 -10.78 16.47
CA ARG A 64 -30.52 -11.75 17.55
C ARG A 64 -31.09 -11.07 18.79
N ASN A 65 -30.49 -9.97 19.20
CA ASN A 65 -30.85 -9.24 20.40
C ASN A 65 -31.57 -7.93 20.06
N ARG A 66 -32.90 -8.01 19.97
CA ARG A 66 -33.75 -6.84 19.67
C ARG A 66 -33.63 -5.72 20.70
N VAL A 67 -33.33 -6.05 21.96
CA VAL A 67 -33.17 -5.04 23.03
C VAL A 67 -31.90 -4.23 22.80
N LEU A 68 -30.76 -4.88 22.49
CA LEU A 68 -29.52 -4.17 22.14
C LEU A 68 -29.68 -3.30 20.90
N MET A 69 -30.37 -3.82 19.88
CA MET A 69 -30.68 -3.07 18.66
C MET A 69 -31.51 -1.81 18.98
N GLN A 70 -32.54 -1.93 19.80
CA GLN A 70 -33.35 -0.79 20.24
C GLN A 70 -32.53 0.20 21.07
N MET A 71 -31.71 -0.27 22.01
CA MET A 71 -30.86 0.62 22.82
C MET A 71 -29.91 1.45 21.93
N LEU A 72 -29.24 0.83 20.97
CA LEU A 72 -28.29 1.50 20.08
C LEU A 72 -28.96 2.47 19.10
N GLN A 73 -30.22 2.24 18.71
CA GLN A 73 -31.01 3.21 17.95
C GLN A 73 -31.33 4.49 18.74
N HIS A 74 -31.32 4.43 20.08
CA HIS A 74 -31.64 5.57 20.96
C HIS A 74 -30.40 6.28 21.51
N VAL A 75 -29.19 5.86 21.13
CA VAL A 75 -27.95 6.56 21.51
C VAL A 75 -27.72 7.73 20.54
N PRO A 76 -27.82 8.99 20.98
CA PRO A 76 -27.65 10.15 20.13
C PRO A 76 -26.18 10.35 19.72
N HIS A 77 -25.96 10.87 18.51
CA HIS A 77 -24.66 11.33 18.03
C HIS A 77 -24.42 12.79 18.47
N HIS A 78 -23.18 13.17 18.76
CA HIS A 78 -22.86 14.56 19.11
C HIS A 78 -22.99 15.49 17.88
N GLU A 79 -23.59 16.67 18.12
CA GLU A 79 -23.70 17.91 17.34
C GLU A 79 -24.41 18.00 15.97
N ALA A 80 -24.85 16.91 15.34
CA ALA A 80 -25.76 17.01 14.20
C ALA A 80 -26.89 15.98 14.30
N ALA A 81 -28.12 16.45 14.11
CA ALA A 81 -29.33 15.64 14.20
C ALA A 81 -29.28 14.43 13.23
N GLY A 82 -28.93 13.26 13.76
CA GLY A 82 -28.94 11.99 13.03
C GLY A 82 -28.83 10.80 14.00
N PHE A 83 -29.57 9.73 13.73
CA PHE A 83 -29.54 8.49 14.52
C PHE A 83 -28.36 7.60 14.09
N THR A 84 -27.68 7.00 15.07
CA THR A 84 -26.43 6.23 14.88
C THR A 84 -26.61 4.91 14.12
N VAL A 85 -27.82 4.35 14.09
CA VAL A 85 -28.16 3.13 13.33
C VAL A 85 -29.57 3.31 12.77
N GLU A 86 -29.70 3.49 11.45
CA GLU A 86 -31.00 3.36 10.80
C GLU A 86 -31.42 1.90 10.91
N GLY A 87 -32.23 1.56 11.91
CA GLY A 87 -32.70 0.21 12.25
C GLY A 87 -33.46 -0.56 11.16
N GLN A 88 -33.35 -0.13 9.91
CA GLN A 88 -34.06 -0.59 8.72
C GLN A 88 -33.14 -1.35 7.74
N GLY A 89 -31.94 -1.75 8.15
CA GLY A 89 -31.01 -2.49 7.27
C GLY A 89 -30.34 -1.64 6.19
N GLY A 90 -30.36 -0.30 6.33
CA GLY A 90 -29.71 0.63 5.42
C GLY A 90 -28.20 0.78 5.63
N GLY A 91 -27.69 0.38 6.80
CA GLY A 91 -26.30 0.59 7.23
C GLY A 91 -25.25 0.03 6.28
N VAL A 92 -25.38 -1.23 5.86
CA VAL A 92 -24.47 -1.86 4.88
C VAL A 92 -24.50 -1.11 3.54
N ARG A 93 -25.68 -0.67 3.09
CA ARG A 93 -25.80 0.10 1.84
C ARG A 93 -25.21 1.50 1.96
N MET A 94 -25.36 2.14 3.13
CA MET A 94 -24.68 3.40 3.43
C MET A 94 -23.16 3.22 3.38
N MET A 95 -22.62 2.15 3.99
CA MET A 95 -21.20 1.84 3.93
C MET A 95 -20.71 1.67 2.48
N MET A 96 -21.42 0.88 1.67
CA MET A 96 -21.09 0.70 0.25
C MET A 96 -21.11 2.03 -0.53
N ASN A 97 -22.13 2.84 -0.34
CA ASN A 97 -22.26 4.15 -1.00
C ASN A 97 -21.16 5.12 -0.58
N GLN A 98 -20.83 5.17 0.72
CA GLN A 98 -19.77 6.05 1.24
C GLN A 98 -18.39 5.62 0.73
N MET A 99 -18.09 4.31 0.74
CA MET A 99 -16.83 3.79 0.18
C MET A 99 -16.74 4.12 -1.31
N THR A 100 -17.82 3.92 -2.08
CA THR A 100 -17.87 4.24 -3.52
C THR A 100 -17.69 5.74 -3.77
N ALA A 101 -18.34 6.60 -2.99
CA ALA A 101 -18.24 8.05 -3.10
C ALA A 101 -16.80 8.57 -2.84
N HIS A 102 -16.02 7.83 -2.05
CA HIS A 102 -14.61 8.11 -1.77
C HIS A 102 -13.65 7.33 -2.68
N ALA A 103 -14.15 6.71 -3.76
CA ALA A 103 -13.37 5.89 -4.68
C ALA A 103 -12.60 4.74 -4.01
N LEU A 104 -13.15 4.19 -2.92
CA LEU A 104 -12.63 3.02 -2.23
C LEU A 104 -13.36 1.74 -2.68
N GLU A 105 -12.69 0.59 -2.54
CA GLU A 105 -13.36 -0.71 -2.66
C GLU A 105 -14.45 -0.83 -1.58
N GLY A 106 -15.60 -1.42 -1.94
CA GLY A 106 -16.67 -1.66 -0.99
C GLY A 106 -16.26 -2.58 0.18
N PRO A 107 -17.00 -2.57 1.30
CA PRO A 107 -16.73 -3.44 2.43
C PRO A 107 -16.79 -4.93 2.02
N GLU A 108 -15.78 -5.70 2.39
CA GLU A 108 -15.74 -7.14 2.17
C GLU A 108 -16.19 -7.88 3.44
N PHE A 109 -17.13 -8.81 3.28
CA PHE A 109 -17.66 -9.62 4.37
C PHE A 109 -17.16 -11.07 4.25
N THR A 110 -16.46 -11.53 5.28
CA THR A 110 -16.05 -12.93 5.45
C THR A 110 -16.88 -13.53 6.59
N VAL A 111 -17.57 -14.63 6.29
CA VAL A 111 -18.54 -15.24 7.20
C VAL A 111 -18.12 -16.66 7.50
N HIS A 112 -17.94 -16.94 8.77
CA HIS A 112 -17.75 -18.26 9.35
C HIS A 112 -18.98 -18.63 10.21
N PRO A 113 -19.18 -19.91 10.55
CA PRO A 113 -20.30 -20.32 11.43
C PRO A 113 -20.28 -19.64 12.80
N ASP A 114 -19.09 -19.29 13.29
CA ASP A 114 -18.77 -18.80 14.63
C ASP A 114 -18.15 -17.39 14.62
N GLN A 115 -18.01 -16.75 13.46
CA GLN A 115 -17.42 -15.41 13.35
C GLN A 115 -17.86 -14.69 12.08
N VAL A 116 -18.05 -13.38 12.15
CA VAL A 116 -18.20 -12.50 10.98
C VAL A 116 -17.11 -11.43 11.02
N VAL A 117 -16.41 -11.28 9.90
CA VAL A 117 -15.34 -10.28 9.72
C VAL A 117 -15.72 -9.31 8.59
N VAL A 118 -15.64 -8.02 8.89
CA VAL A 118 -15.78 -6.94 7.91
C VAL A 118 -14.39 -6.38 7.62
N THR A 119 -14.00 -6.37 6.35
CA THR A 119 -12.72 -5.81 5.88
C THR A 119 -12.97 -4.53 5.09
N LEU A 120 -12.40 -3.43 5.56
CA LEU A 120 -12.49 -2.12 4.94
C LEU A 120 -11.12 -1.74 4.39
N ARG A 121 -10.95 -1.78 3.07
CA ARG A 121 -9.66 -1.45 2.44
C ARG A 121 -9.45 0.05 2.34
N ARG A 122 -8.19 0.46 2.52
CA ARG A 122 -7.72 1.82 2.27
C ARG A 122 -7.18 1.87 0.85
N HIS A 123 -7.68 2.80 0.03
CA HIS A 123 -6.92 3.19 -1.17
C HIS A 123 -5.90 4.23 -0.72
N GLY A 124 -4.62 3.88 -0.78
CA GLY A 124 -3.52 4.84 -0.78
C GLY A 124 -3.10 5.48 0.55
N VAL A 125 -3.00 4.78 1.69
CA VAL A 125 -2.26 5.30 2.87
C VAL A 125 -1.51 4.20 3.67
N GLU A 126 -0.31 3.90 3.18
CA GLU A 126 0.95 3.74 3.92
C GLU A 126 1.03 2.93 5.25
N ILE A 127 1.52 1.69 5.14
CA ILE A 127 2.27 1.01 6.22
C ILE A 127 3.40 1.95 6.68
N PRO A 128 3.72 2.09 7.98
CA PRO A 128 4.96 2.76 8.39
C PRO A 128 6.19 2.23 7.64
N ALA A 129 6.24 0.91 7.39
CA ALA A 129 7.25 0.26 6.55
C ALA A 129 7.14 0.61 5.05
N LEU A 130 5.97 1.00 4.55
CA LEU A 130 5.73 1.42 3.18
C LEU A 130 6.10 2.88 2.98
N ARG A 131 5.72 3.75 3.92
CA ARG A 131 6.21 5.12 4.00
C ARG A 131 7.72 5.16 4.15
N GLN A 132 8.26 4.36 5.07
CA GLN A 132 9.71 4.24 5.26
C GLN A 132 10.38 3.70 4.00
N TRP A 133 9.72 2.79 3.27
CA TRP A 133 10.21 2.31 1.99
C TRP A 133 10.16 3.39 0.90
N LEU A 134 9.05 4.11 0.73
CA LEU A 134 8.94 5.23 -0.22
C LEU A 134 9.97 6.31 0.09
N GLN A 135 10.16 6.66 1.37
CA GLN A 135 11.22 7.56 1.84
C GLN A 135 12.63 7.01 1.60
N SER A 136 12.83 5.69 1.63
CA SER A 136 14.12 5.07 1.28
C SER A 136 14.40 5.05 -0.21
N LEU A 137 13.36 5.16 -1.04
CA LEU A 137 13.48 5.19 -2.49
C LEU A 137 13.88 6.58 -3.00
N SER A 138 13.29 7.63 -2.42
CA SER A 138 13.48 9.02 -2.85
C SER A 138 13.54 9.97 -1.65
N SER A 139 14.53 10.86 -1.64
CA SER A 139 14.56 12.01 -0.72
C SER A 139 13.67 13.17 -1.17
N GLU A 140 13.22 13.16 -2.42
CA GLU A 140 12.26 14.13 -2.96
C GLU A 140 10.83 13.68 -2.68
N THR A 141 9.94 14.67 -2.55
CA THR A 141 8.50 14.44 -2.39
C THR A 141 7.94 13.78 -3.65
N LEU A 142 7.42 12.56 -3.52
CA LEU A 142 6.71 11.87 -4.57
C LEU A 142 5.27 12.39 -4.67
N THR A 143 4.72 12.38 -5.88
CA THR A 143 3.29 12.65 -6.07
C THR A 143 2.45 11.42 -5.70
N GLU A 144 1.17 11.61 -5.39
CA GLU A 144 0.25 10.50 -5.06
C GLU A 144 0.22 9.43 -6.17
N GLN A 145 0.33 9.84 -7.44
CA GLN A 145 0.37 8.93 -8.58
C GLN A 145 1.68 8.14 -8.67
N GLU A 146 2.82 8.79 -8.41
CA GLU A 146 4.13 8.13 -8.36
C GLU A 146 4.18 7.09 -7.24
N GLU A 147 3.71 7.45 -6.05
CA GLU A 147 3.59 6.52 -4.92
C GLU A 147 2.73 5.33 -5.30
N ALA A 148 1.52 5.55 -5.82
CA ALA A 148 0.62 4.48 -6.21
C ALA A 148 1.26 3.50 -7.22
N ILE A 149 1.96 4.01 -8.23
CA ILE A 149 2.65 3.18 -9.23
C ILE A 149 3.75 2.34 -8.59
N LEU A 150 4.59 2.94 -7.73
CA LEU A 150 5.67 2.24 -7.04
C LEU A 150 5.14 1.12 -6.14
N LEU A 151 4.01 1.36 -5.47
CA LEU A 151 3.33 0.37 -4.64
C LEU A 151 2.80 -0.82 -5.44
N ILE A 152 2.16 -0.55 -6.58
CA ILE A 152 1.67 -1.60 -7.46
C ILE A 152 2.85 -2.39 -8.03
N ALA A 153 3.91 -1.72 -8.45
CA ALA A 153 5.13 -2.36 -8.96
C ALA A 153 5.76 -3.29 -7.90
N ARG A 154 5.84 -2.84 -6.65
CA ARG A 154 6.34 -3.65 -5.53
C ARG A 154 5.50 -4.90 -5.28
N ARG A 155 4.18 -4.79 -5.40
CA ARG A 155 3.26 -5.92 -5.17
C ARG A 155 3.35 -6.96 -6.28
N ASN A 156 3.54 -6.51 -7.52
CA ASN A 156 3.36 -7.34 -8.72
C ASN A 156 4.69 -7.71 -9.40
N GLY A 157 5.84 -7.26 -8.88
CA GLY A 157 7.16 -7.42 -9.51
C GLY A 157 7.37 -6.50 -10.73
N GLY A 158 6.42 -5.62 -11.03
CA GLY A 158 6.40 -4.73 -12.18
C GLY A 158 5.01 -4.18 -12.48
N VAL A 159 4.93 -3.31 -13.48
CA VAL A 159 3.69 -2.67 -13.94
C VAL A 159 3.67 -2.58 -15.47
N THR A 160 2.48 -2.51 -16.03
CA THR A 160 2.28 -2.20 -17.45
C THR A 160 1.33 -1.02 -17.60
N VAL A 161 1.48 -0.22 -18.66
CA VAL A 161 0.57 0.91 -18.93
C VAL A 161 -0.90 0.46 -19.02
N PRO A 162 -1.25 -0.65 -19.71
CA PRO A 162 -2.61 -1.18 -19.69
C PRO A 162 -3.10 -1.59 -18.29
N GLY A 163 -2.23 -2.23 -17.49
CA GLY A 163 -2.56 -2.65 -16.13
C GLY A 163 -2.77 -1.47 -15.18
N LEU A 164 -1.95 -0.43 -15.30
CA LEU A 164 -2.09 0.82 -14.55
C LEU A 164 -3.33 1.59 -14.96
N ARG A 165 -3.68 1.63 -16.25
CA ARG A 165 -4.93 2.24 -16.72
C ARG A 165 -6.15 1.56 -16.09
N GLN A 166 -6.16 0.23 -16.01
CA GLN A 166 -7.25 -0.51 -15.39
C GLN A 166 -7.31 -0.28 -13.87
N SER A 167 -6.17 -0.12 -13.21
CA SER A 167 -6.08 0.01 -11.75
C SER A 167 -6.29 1.43 -11.24
N LEU A 168 -5.79 2.43 -11.98
CA LEU A 168 -5.75 3.84 -11.57
C LEU A 168 -6.72 4.73 -12.35
N GLY A 169 -7.33 4.23 -13.44
CA GLY A 169 -8.29 4.98 -14.25
C GLY A 169 -7.70 6.19 -15.01
N ALA A 170 -6.38 6.31 -15.09
CA ALA A 170 -5.68 7.41 -15.75
C ALA A 170 -5.46 7.17 -17.24
N ASP A 171 -5.25 8.26 -18.00
CA ASP A 171 -4.95 8.21 -19.42
C ASP A 171 -3.56 7.59 -19.71
N SER A 172 -3.46 6.82 -20.79
CA SER A 172 -2.24 6.12 -21.18
C SER A 172 -1.04 7.06 -21.39
N ASP A 173 -1.25 8.26 -21.93
CA ASP A 173 -0.17 9.20 -22.20
C ASP A 173 0.32 9.86 -20.92
N VAL A 174 -0.60 10.13 -19.98
CA VAL A 174 -0.25 10.61 -18.63
C VAL A 174 0.54 9.55 -17.87
N LEU A 175 0.13 8.28 -17.94
CA LEU A 175 0.83 7.18 -17.27
C LEU A 175 2.25 7.00 -17.80
N ARG A 176 2.46 7.08 -19.12
CA ARG A 176 3.80 7.04 -19.71
C ARG A 176 4.66 8.21 -19.22
N MET A 177 4.12 9.43 -19.22
CA MET A 177 4.84 10.59 -18.71
C MET A 177 5.28 10.43 -17.25
N VAL A 178 4.42 9.86 -16.39
CA VAL A 178 4.75 9.59 -14.98
C VAL A 178 5.81 8.49 -14.86
N LEU A 179 5.66 7.39 -15.62
CA LEU A 179 6.62 6.28 -15.64
C LEU A 179 8.00 6.71 -16.14
N ASP A 180 8.07 7.55 -17.17
CA ASP A 180 9.30 8.13 -17.69
C ASP A 180 9.95 9.05 -16.65
N GLY A 181 9.13 9.81 -15.91
CA GLY A 181 9.58 10.59 -14.75
C GLY A 181 10.21 9.72 -13.66
N LEU A 182 9.53 8.64 -13.26
CA LEU A 182 10.06 7.66 -12.30
C LEU A 182 11.32 6.94 -12.79
N ALA A 183 11.42 6.67 -14.09
CA ALA A 183 12.60 6.11 -14.71
C ALA A 183 13.79 7.08 -14.69
N SER A 184 13.54 8.36 -14.99
CA SER A 184 14.56 9.42 -14.90
C SER A 184 15.09 9.62 -13.47
N LYS A 185 14.24 9.38 -12.46
CA LYS A 185 14.59 9.38 -11.03
C LYS A 185 15.34 8.11 -10.58
N GLY A 186 15.55 7.13 -11.47
CA GLY A 186 16.21 5.87 -11.14
C GLY A 186 15.40 4.98 -10.18
N LEU A 187 14.07 5.16 -10.14
CA LEU A 187 13.16 4.37 -9.30
C LEU A 187 12.61 3.16 -10.04
N MET A 188 12.45 3.31 -11.36
CA MET A 188 11.92 2.28 -12.25
C MET A 188 12.81 2.12 -13.48
N ARG A 189 12.71 0.96 -14.14
CA ARG A 189 13.29 0.70 -15.46
C ARG A 189 12.23 0.19 -16.41
N GLU A 190 12.33 0.59 -17.66
CA GLU A 190 11.59 -0.08 -18.72
C GLU A 190 12.17 -1.49 -18.92
N THR A 191 11.28 -2.48 -19.02
CA THR A 191 11.61 -3.90 -19.21
C THR A 191 11.09 -4.45 -20.54
N GLY A 192 10.28 -3.65 -21.23
CA GLY A 192 9.67 -3.94 -22.51
C GLY A 192 8.63 -2.87 -22.84
N THR A 193 8.03 -2.96 -24.03
CA THR A 193 7.03 -1.98 -24.47
C THR A 193 5.91 -1.82 -23.45
N ASP A 194 5.69 -0.59 -22.98
CA ASP A 194 4.69 -0.24 -21.97
C ASP A 194 4.82 -1.05 -20.67
N SER A 195 6.02 -1.57 -20.34
CA SER A 195 6.27 -2.47 -19.21
C SER A 195 7.46 -2.01 -18.39
N TYR A 196 7.27 -1.80 -17.09
CA TYR A 196 8.27 -1.23 -16.19
C TYR A 196 8.42 -2.07 -14.92
N ALA A 197 9.62 -2.09 -14.34
CA ALA A 197 9.89 -2.77 -13.07
C ALA A 197 10.71 -1.87 -12.15
N LEU A 198 10.73 -2.16 -10.85
CA LEU A 198 11.60 -1.46 -9.90
C LEU A 198 13.08 -1.76 -10.21
N TRP A 199 13.98 -0.81 -9.92
CA TRP A 199 15.40 -0.94 -10.26
C TRP A 199 16.10 -2.11 -9.52
N ALA A 200 15.63 -2.55 -8.35
CA ALA A 200 16.09 -3.80 -7.72
C ALA A 200 15.16 -4.28 -6.60
N GLU A 201 14.54 -5.45 -6.78
CA GLU A 201 14.21 -6.34 -5.67
C GLU A 201 15.50 -7.05 -5.22
N GLU A 202 16.24 -6.44 -4.30
CA GLU A 202 16.95 -7.10 -3.17
C GLU A 202 17.84 -6.06 -2.48
N GLN A 203 17.31 -5.54 -1.38
CA GLN A 203 17.89 -4.51 -0.51
C GLN A 203 18.14 -3.18 -1.23
N GLY A 204 17.26 -2.21 -0.92
CA GLY A 204 17.41 -0.83 -1.34
C GLY A 204 18.86 -0.37 -1.16
N LEU A 205 19.37 0.32 -2.17
CA LEU A 205 20.71 0.89 -2.14
C LEU A 205 20.85 1.70 -0.85
N THR A 206 21.83 1.38 -0.02
CA THR A 206 22.18 2.24 1.12
C THR A 206 22.52 3.65 0.62
N ASP A 207 22.47 4.67 1.47
CA ASP A 207 22.86 6.05 1.09
C ASP A 207 24.27 6.13 0.46
N ALA A 208 25.16 5.20 0.84
CA ALA A 208 26.49 5.09 0.26
C ALA A 208 26.46 4.50 -1.15
N GLU A 209 25.62 3.50 -1.37
CA GLU A 209 25.43 2.84 -2.67
C GLU A 209 24.69 3.74 -3.66
N ARG A 210 23.65 4.45 -3.21
CA ARG A 210 22.89 5.42 -4.01
C ARG A 210 23.80 6.54 -4.51
N ALA A 211 24.59 7.15 -3.62
CA ALA A 211 25.53 8.20 -3.99
C ALA A 211 26.55 7.74 -5.06
N VAL A 212 26.96 6.47 -5.02
CA VAL A 212 27.86 5.90 -6.04
C VAL A 212 27.16 5.77 -7.39
N VAL A 213 25.92 5.27 -7.40
CA VAL A 213 25.10 5.13 -8.62
C VAL A 213 24.82 6.50 -9.23
N ASP A 214 24.44 7.50 -8.43
CA ASP A 214 24.15 8.86 -8.90
C ASP A 214 25.40 9.55 -9.46
N ALA A 215 26.56 9.32 -8.84
CA ALA A 215 27.84 9.82 -9.33
C ALA A 215 28.20 9.20 -10.70
N LEU A 216 27.89 7.92 -10.90
CA LEU A 216 28.09 7.24 -12.18
C LEU A 216 27.08 7.69 -13.25
N ALA A 217 25.84 7.96 -12.87
CA ALA A 217 24.78 8.43 -13.78
C ALA A 217 24.98 9.89 -14.23
N SER A 218 25.52 10.76 -13.37
CA SER A 218 25.78 12.18 -13.66
C SER A 218 27.11 12.43 -14.41
N GLY A 219 27.99 11.42 -14.44
CA GLY A 219 29.24 11.46 -15.17
C GLY A 219 29.02 11.46 -16.69
N HIS A 220 29.34 12.56 -17.36
CA HIS A 220 29.33 12.66 -18.84
C HIS A 220 30.35 11.75 -19.54
N ALA A 221 31.20 11.05 -18.77
CA ALA A 221 32.16 10.07 -19.25
C ALA A 221 31.73 8.70 -18.74
N GLN A 222 31.48 7.78 -19.66
CA GLN A 222 30.96 6.42 -19.44
C GLN A 222 31.80 5.55 -18.47
N GLU A 223 32.89 6.04 -17.86
CA GLU A 223 33.69 5.26 -16.91
C GLU A 223 34.35 6.15 -15.84
N LEU A 224 34.03 5.93 -14.55
CA LEU A 224 34.64 6.67 -13.44
C LEU A 224 35.63 5.81 -12.64
N SER A 225 36.73 6.39 -12.15
CA SER A 225 37.55 5.71 -11.13
C SER A 225 36.93 5.85 -9.75
N VAL A 226 37.41 5.03 -8.81
CA VAL A 226 37.11 5.21 -7.38
C VAL A 226 37.48 6.60 -6.85
N HIS A 227 38.48 7.27 -7.42
CA HIS A 227 38.87 8.63 -7.02
C HIS A 227 37.91 9.69 -7.57
N ASP A 228 37.37 9.48 -8.76
CA ASP A 228 36.37 10.37 -9.36
C ASP A 228 35.05 10.26 -8.59
N ILE A 229 34.64 9.03 -8.25
CA ILE A 229 33.47 8.74 -7.40
C ILE A 229 33.67 9.33 -5.99
N ALA A 230 34.86 9.23 -5.40
CA ALA A 230 35.17 9.85 -4.12
C ALA A 230 35.01 11.38 -4.16
N ARG A 231 35.42 12.02 -5.25
CA ARG A 231 35.27 13.47 -5.43
C ARG A 231 33.80 13.87 -5.59
N ALA A 232 33.04 13.11 -6.39
CA ALA A 232 31.63 13.39 -6.66
C ALA A 232 30.75 13.16 -5.41
N THR A 233 31.05 12.12 -4.62
CA THR A 233 30.26 11.74 -3.44
C THR A 233 30.72 12.40 -2.14
N GLY A 234 31.89 13.05 -2.13
CA GLY A 234 32.52 13.58 -0.92
C GLY A 234 32.99 12.50 0.08
N ARG A 235 33.01 11.22 -0.32
CA ARG A 235 33.34 10.07 0.54
C ARG A 235 34.79 9.63 0.36
N ALA A 236 35.39 9.07 1.42
CA ALA A 236 36.75 8.54 1.37
C ALA A 236 36.83 7.28 0.48
N VAL A 237 37.92 7.12 -0.27
CA VAL A 237 38.17 5.93 -1.12
C VAL A 237 38.12 4.63 -0.31
N THR A 238 38.55 4.66 0.95
CA THR A 238 38.54 3.50 1.84
C THR A 238 37.12 3.02 2.19
N SER A 239 36.15 3.92 2.31
CA SER A 239 34.75 3.58 2.58
C SER A 239 33.98 3.19 1.32
N LEU A 240 34.43 3.63 0.15
CA LEU A 240 33.81 3.28 -1.14
C LEU A 240 34.19 1.89 -1.66
N ARG A 241 35.35 1.35 -1.28
CA ARG A 241 35.80 0.02 -1.76
C ARG A 241 34.86 -1.14 -1.40
N PRO A 242 34.37 -1.26 -0.14
CA PRO A 242 33.39 -2.30 0.21
C PRO A 242 32.06 -2.11 -0.53
N VAL A 243 31.62 -0.85 -0.66
CA VAL A 243 30.38 -0.46 -1.35
C VAL A 243 30.42 -0.85 -2.83
N LEU A 244 31.49 -0.45 -3.54
CA LEU A 244 31.71 -0.81 -4.94
C LEU A 244 31.84 -2.32 -5.14
N ARG A 245 32.41 -3.04 -4.19
CA ARG A 245 32.48 -4.51 -4.25
C ARG A 245 31.08 -5.11 -4.20
N GLY A 246 30.24 -4.70 -3.24
CA GLY A 246 28.86 -5.18 -3.11
C GLY A 246 28.01 -4.81 -4.33
N LEU A 247 28.18 -3.62 -4.89
CA LEU A 247 27.50 -3.21 -6.12
C LEU A 247 27.91 -4.02 -7.35
N VAL A 248 29.20 -4.37 -7.46
CA VAL A 248 29.71 -5.22 -8.55
C VAL A 248 29.26 -6.67 -8.39
N GLU A 249 29.28 -7.21 -7.17
CA GLU A 249 28.80 -8.57 -6.87
C GLU A 249 27.30 -8.72 -7.17
N ARG A 250 26.50 -7.67 -6.93
CA ARG A 250 25.07 -7.62 -7.27
C ARG A 250 24.77 -7.22 -8.72
N GLY A 251 25.80 -6.90 -9.52
CA GLY A 251 25.61 -6.50 -10.91
C GLY A 251 24.97 -5.11 -11.12
N VAL A 252 24.88 -4.29 -10.07
CA VAL A 252 24.36 -2.91 -10.14
C VAL A 252 25.38 -1.97 -10.81
N VAL A 253 26.66 -2.30 -10.70
CA VAL A 253 27.78 -1.56 -11.31
C VAL A 253 28.71 -2.57 -11.96
N VAL A 254 29.21 -2.28 -13.16
CA VAL A 254 30.21 -3.10 -13.85
C VAL A 254 31.60 -2.53 -13.62
N ALA A 255 32.55 -3.39 -13.27
CA ALA A 255 33.96 -3.01 -13.18
C ALA A 255 34.71 -3.37 -14.47
N THR A 256 35.40 -2.40 -15.07
CA THR A 256 36.07 -2.57 -16.38
C THR A 256 37.41 -3.31 -16.31
N ALA A 257 37.93 -3.55 -15.10
CA ALA A 257 39.18 -4.28 -14.89
C ALA A 257 39.18 -5.10 -13.58
N PRO A 258 40.10 -6.07 -13.43
CA PRO A 258 40.23 -6.88 -12.21
C PRO A 258 40.51 -6.04 -10.95
N PRO A 259 40.19 -6.56 -9.75
CA PRO A 259 40.34 -5.83 -8.48
C PRO A 259 41.74 -5.29 -8.18
N THR A 260 42.78 -5.89 -8.76
CA THR A 260 44.18 -5.53 -8.58
C THR A 260 44.68 -4.48 -9.58
N SER A 261 43.89 -4.14 -10.59
CA SER A 261 44.28 -3.18 -11.63
C SER A 261 44.24 -1.74 -11.13
N ARG A 262 45.30 -0.98 -11.40
CA ARG A 262 45.35 0.48 -11.16
C ARG A 262 44.43 1.26 -12.09
N ASN A 263 44.02 0.66 -13.20
CA ASN A 263 43.12 1.27 -14.19
C ASN A 263 41.68 0.79 -14.04
N ARG A 264 41.31 0.23 -12.88
CA ARG A 264 39.93 -0.22 -12.63
C ARG A 264 38.97 0.97 -12.64
N ARG A 265 38.03 0.96 -13.58
CA ARG A 265 36.92 1.90 -13.65
C ARG A 265 35.61 1.18 -13.38
N TYR A 266 34.58 1.98 -13.12
CA TYR A 266 33.23 1.55 -12.81
C TYR A 266 32.28 2.27 -13.77
N VAL A 267 31.31 1.52 -14.26
CA VAL A 267 30.26 1.99 -15.18
C VAL A 267 28.94 1.36 -14.77
N LEU A 268 27.82 2.01 -15.08
CA LEU A 268 26.52 1.36 -14.95
C LEU A 268 26.36 0.31 -16.05
N PRO A 269 25.70 -0.83 -15.80
CA PRO A 269 25.42 -1.78 -16.86
C PRO A 269 24.69 -1.08 -18.00
N ASP A 270 25.12 -1.29 -19.24
CA ASP A 270 24.33 -0.89 -20.40
C ASP A 270 23.01 -1.67 -20.33
N GLY A 271 21.89 -0.94 -20.23
CA GLY A 271 20.54 -1.49 -20.30
C GLY A 271 20.21 -2.01 -21.69
#